data_AF-G4HBW1-F1
#
_entry.id   AF-G4HBW1-F1
#
_cell.length_a   1.000
_cell.length_b   1.000
_cell.length_c   1.000
_cell.angle_alpha   90.00
_cell.angle_beta   90.00
_cell.angle_gamma   90.00
#
_symmetry.space_group_name_H-M   'P 1'
#
loop_
_entity.id
_entity.type
_entity.pdbx_description
1 polymer ?
#
loop_
_entity_poly.entity_id
_entity_poly.type
_entity_poly.pdbx_seq_one_letter_code
_entity_poly.pdbx_strand_id
1 'polypeptide(L)'
;MASVLASIVIGGGQAGMASGYYLKQNGLKFLILKAGEHAAGSWPHYYDSLKLFSPVRLSSLPGMRISGAATHYPSQNEVIQYFPIGALGTEGKPIQTAGISLTAPGLYYVGLEGQRSFASATLRGVGPDEKYVVSKLMRYLKIRNHL
;
A
#
# COMPACT_ATOMS: atom_id res chain seq x y z
N MET A 1 23.49 8.18 -15.28
CA MET A 1 23.04 6.77 -15.30
C MET A 1 21.77 6.67 -14.46
N ALA A 2 20.71 6.03 -14.97
CA ALA A 2 19.47 5.82 -14.19
C ALA A 2 19.76 4.85 -13.05
N SER A 3 19.37 5.19 -11.82
CA SER A 3 19.52 4.27 -10.69
C SER A 3 18.50 3.15 -10.79
N VAL A 4 18.99 1.93 -10.81
CA VAL A 4 18.17 0.73 -10.95
C VAL A 4 17.63 0.38 -9.56
N LEU A 5 16.30 0.31 -9.42
CA LEU A 5 15.69 -0.33 -8.26
C LEU A 5 16.10 -1.80 -8.25
N ALA A 6 16.45 -2.34 -7.08
CA ALA A 6 16.75 -3.76 -6.97
C ALA A 6 15.48 -4.61 -7.11
N SER A 7 14.31 -4.07 -6.76
CA SER A 7 13.02 -4.76 -6.85
C SER A 7 11.83 -3.80 -6.97
N ILE A 8 10.78 -4.22 -7.69
CA ILE A 8 9.46 -3.56 -7.69
C ILE A 8 8.44 -4.61 -7.26
N VAL A 9 7.55 -4.23 -6.34
CA VAL A 9 6.45 -5.06 -5.85
C VAL A 9 5.14 -4.49 -6.40
N ILE A 10 4.36 -5.32 -7.09
CA ILE A 10 3.06 -4.93 -7.63
C ILE A 10 1.96 -5.53 -6.75
N GLY A 11 1.23 -4.67 -6.03
CA GLY A 11 0.10 -4.98 -5.15
C GLY A 11 0.34 -4.62 -3.68
N GLY A 12 -0.47 -3.70 -3.14
CA GLY A 12 -0.47 -3.29 -1.72
C GLY A 12 -1.36 -4.13 -0.79
N GLY A 13 -1.42 -5.45 -1.01
CA GLY A 13 -2.13 -6.41 -0.13
C GLY A 13 -1.16 -7.19 0.77
N GLN A 14 -1.64 -8.28 1.40
CA GLN A 14 -0.82 -9.13 2.30
C GLN A 14 0.51 -9.58 1.70
N ALA A 15 0.51 -10.06 0.45
CA ALA A 15 1.71 -10.55 -0.21
C ALA A 15 2.72 -9.43 -0.45
N GLY A 16 2.30 -8.31 -1.05
CA GLY A 16 3.23 -7.22 -1.34
C GLY A 16 3.76 -6.52 -0.09
N MET A 17 2.98 -6.50 0.99
CA MET A 17 3.42 -6.00 2.29
C MET A 17 4.45 -6.92 2.95
N ALA A 18 4.23 -8.23 2.92
CA ALA A 18 5.22 -9.21 3.37
C ALA A 18 6.52 -9.12 2.54
N SER A 19 6.40 -8.95 1.22
CA SER A 19 7.55 -8.73 0.34
C SER A 19 8.31 -7.45 0.73
N GLY A 20 7.60 -6.33 0.93
CA GLY A 20 8.22 -5.08 1.37
C GLY A 20 8.96 -5.21 2.70
N TYR A 21 8.40 -5.95 3.65
CA TYR A 21 9.05 -6.24 4.94
C TYR A 21 10.40 -6.94 4.72
N TYR A 22 10.43 -8.07 3.99
CA TYR A 22 11.67 -8.81 3.79
C TYR A 22 12.68 -8.09 2.89
N LEU A 23 12.23 -7.36 1.86
CA LEU A 23 13.11 -6.52 1.04
C LEU A 23 13.80 -5.45 1.89
N LYS A 24 13.06 -4.83 2.84
CA LYS A 24 13.63 -3.86 3.79
C LYS A 24 14.65 -4.52 4.73
N GLN A 25 14.35 -5.69 5.28
CA GLN A 25 15.28 -6.42 6.16
C GLN A 25 16.59 -6.79 5.45
N ASN A 26 16.55 -7.00 4.13
CA ASN A 26 17.73 -7.31 3.31
C ASN A 26 18.41 -6.06 2.72
N GLY A 27 18.04 -4.85 3.15
CA GLY A 27 18.68 -3.60 2.71
C GLY A 27 18.43 -3.24 1.23
N LEU A 28 17.46 -3.88 0.57
CA LEU A 28 17.17 -3.62 -0.83
C LEU A 28 16.37 -2.34 -1.01
N LYS A 29 16.69 -1.59 -2.06
CA LYS A 29 15.88 -0.44 -2.52
C LYS A 29 14.72 -0.99 -3.35
N PHE A 30 13.49 -0.76 -2.90
CA PHE A 30 12.29 -1.23 -3.58
C PHE A 30 11.16 -0.20 -3.58
N LEU A 31 10.17 -0.45 -4.44
CA LEU A 31 8.93 0.31 -4.58
C LEU A 31 7.75 -0.66 -4.49
N ILE A 32 6.68 -0.28 -3.79
CA ILE A 32 5.38 -0.98 -3.84
C ILE A 32 4.41 -0.12 -4.64
N LEU A 33 3.83 -0.70 -5.70
CA LEU A 33 2.79 -0.07 -6.51
C LEU A 33 1.44 -0.71 -6.20
N LYS A 34 0.40 0.09 -5.98
CA LYS A 34 -0.97 -0.38 -5.75
C LYS A 34 -1.94 0.41 -6.61
N ALA A 35 -2.77 -0.31 -7.34
CA ALA A 35 -3.92 0.24 -8.03
C ALA A 35 -5.17 0.24 -7.14
N GLY A 36 -5.93 1.32 -7.16
CA GLY A 36 -7.26 1.44 -6.55
C GLY A 36 -7.28 2.02 -5.14
N GLU A 37 -8.50 2.34 -4.72
CA GLU A 37 -8.85 3.22 -3.59
C GLU A 37 -8.41 2.79 -2.21
N HIS A 38 -8.11 1.51 -1.98
CA HIS A 38 -7.84 0.99 -0.64
C HIS A 38 -6.55 0.17 -0.67
N ALA A 39 -5.64 0.43 0.28
CA ALA A 39 -4.61 -0.57 0.59
C ALA A 39 -5.24 -1.68 1.45
N ALA A 40 -4.56 -2.83 1.59
CA ALA A 40 -5.14 -4.13 2.00
C ALA A 40 -5.62 -5.02 0.84
N GLY A 41 -5.18 -4.79 -0.40
CA GLY A 41 -5.47 -5.73 -1.50
C GLY A 41 -6.97 -5.93 -1.72
N SER A 42 -7.45 -7.18 -1.63
CA SER A 42 -8.87 -7.53 -1.83
C SER A 42 -9.73 -7.39 -0.58
N TRP A 43 -9.14 -7.18 0.60
CA TRP A 43 -9.87 -7.16 1.87
C TRP A 43 -11.10 -6.23 1.90
N PRO A 44 -11.02 -5.00 1.39
CA PRO A 44 -12.15 -4.06 1.34
C PRO A 44 -13.32 -4.51 0.43
N HIS A 45 -13.13 -5.53 -0.40
CA HIS A 45 -14.14 -6.02 -1.33
C HIS A 45 -14.86 -7.28 -0.84
N TYR A 46 -14.47 -7.82 0.32
CA TYR A 46 -15.24 -8.88 0.98
C TYR A 46 -16.47 -8.31 1.71
N TYR A 47 -17.33 -9.20 2.17
CA TYR A 47 -18.52 -8.87 2.95
C TYR A 47 -18.17 -8.51 4.40
N ASP A 48 -18.89 -7.55 4.98
CA ASP A 48 -18.65 -6.98 6.32
C ASP A 48 -18.61 -8.02 7.45
N SER A 49 -19.38 -9.10 7.31
CA SER A 49 -19.47 -10.17 8.31
C SER A 49 -18.31 -11.17 8.25
N LEU A 50 -17.39 -11.02 7.30
CA LEU A 50 -16.23 -11.91 7.16
C LEU A 50 -15.37 -11.86 8.42
N LYS A 51 -15.10 -13.05 8.95
CA LYS A 51 -14.04 -13.30 9.93
C LYS A 51 -13.01 -14.23 9.34
N LEU A 52 -11.75 -14.06 9.72
CA LEU A 52 -10.72 -15.04 9.41
C LEU A 52 -11.09 -16.40 9.99
N PHE A 53 -10.65 -17.47 9.35
CA PHE A 53 -10.82 -18.84 9.85
C PHE A 53 -9.78 -19.21 10.92
N SER A 54 -8.83 -18.31 11.21
CA SER A 54 -7.75 -18.50 12.18
C SER A 54 -7.66 -17.35 13.18
N PRO A 55 -7.32 -17.64 14.45
CA PRO A 55 -7.22 -16.63 15.49
C PRO A 55 -5.98 -15.73 15.33
N VAL A 56 -5.98 -14.56 15.99
CA VAL A 56 -4.92 -13.52 15.98
C VAL A 56 -3.51 -14.10 16.06
N ARG A 57 -3.29 -15.09 16.94
CA ARG A 57 -1.98 -15.74 17.15
C ARG A 57 -1.41 -16.43 15.89
N LEU A 58 -2.27 -16.78 14.93
CA LEU A 58 -1.89 -17.46 13.67
C LEU A 58 -2.01 -16.55 12.44
N SER A 59 -2.68 -15.41 12.55
CA SER A 59 -3.09 -14.59 11.40
C SER A 59 -2.17 -13.41 11.10
N SER A 60 -1.06 -13.27 11.84
CA SER A 60 -0.17 -12.11 11.75
C SER A 60 0.87 -12.22 10.61
N LEU A 61 1.09 -11.12 9.89
CA LEU A 61 2.19 -10.91 8.94
C LEU A 61 3.56 -10.82 9.64
N PRO A 62 4.66 -11.11 8.92
CA PRO A 62 6.02 -10.96 9.43
C PRO A 62 6.30 -9.56 9.99
N GLY A 63 6.87 -9.50 11.19
CA GLY A 63 7.26 -8.25 11.84
C GLY A 63 6.11 -7.41 12.40
N MET A 64 4.88 -7.94 12.43
CA MET A 64 3.71 -7.23 12.91
C MET A 64 2.73 -8.14 13.61
N ARG A 65 2.06 -7.66 14.65
CA ARG A 65 1.00 -8.43 15.32
C ARG A 65 -0.35 -7.77 15.12
N ILE A 66 -1.36 -8.57 14.77
CA ILE A 66 -2.75 -8.12 14.83
C ILE A 66 -3.06 -7.82 16.30
N SER A 67 -3.66 -6.67 16.58
CA SER A 67 -4.09 -6.28 17.92
C SER A 67 -5.24 -7.16 18.41
N GLY A 68 -5.32 -7.40 19.73
CA GLY A 68 -6.41 -8.15 20.36
C GLY A 68 -5.96 -9.47 21.00
N ALA A 69 -6.93 -10.19 21.57
CA ALA A 69 -6.68 -11.44 22.28
C ALA A 69 -6.17 -12.54 21.33
N ALA A 70 -5.22 -13.36 21.78
CA ALA A 70 -4.59 -14.41 20.98
C ALA A 70 -5.58 -15.43 20.37
N THR A 71 -6.75 -15.61 21.01
CA THR A 71 -7.84 -16.50 20.61
C THR A 71 -8.93 -15.83 19.78
N HIS A 72 -8.89 -14.50 19.63
CA HIS A 72 -9.88 -13.74 18.84
C HIS A 72 -9.73 -14.04 17.34
N TYR A 73 -10.84 -14.08 16.62
CA TYR A 73 -10.88 -14.30 15.17
C TYR A 73 -11.12 -12.95 14.48
N PRO A 74 -10.09 -12.37 13.82
CA PRO A 74 -10.18 -11.03 13.26
C PRO A 74 -11.29 -10.92 12.22
N SER A 75 -12.06 -9.83 12.30
CA SER A 75 -13.01 -9.40 11.28
C SER A 75 -12.28 -8.80 10.07
N GLN A 76 -13.01 -8.67 8.96
CA GLN A 76 -12.55 -7.95 7.77
C GLN A 76 -11.99 -6.56 8.12
N ASN A 77 -12.73 -5.77 8.91
CA ASN A 77 -12.32 -4.41 9.28
C ASN A 77 -11.03 -4.40 10.10
N GLU A 78 -10.86 -5.35 11.03
CA GLU A 78 -9.62 -5.51 11.79
C GLU A 78 -8.44 -5.88 10.86
N VAL A 79 -8.68 -6.68 9.82
CA VAL A 79 -7.65 -7.00 8.81
C VAL A 79 -7.31 -5.78 7.95
N ILE A 80 -8.28 -4.97 7.54
CA ILE A 80 -8.04 -3.72 6.81
C ILE A 80 -7.19 -2.75 7.66
N GLN A 81 -7.54 -2.59 8.94
CA GLN A 81 -6.81 -1.75 9.89
C GLN A 81 -5.43 -2.31 10.26
N TYR A 82 -5.24 -3.63 10.14
CA TYR A 82 -3.97 -4.28 10.44
C TYR A 82 -2.85 -3.92 9.46
N PHE A 83 -3.15 -3.45 8.25
CA PHE A 83 -2.08 -3.07 7.32
C PHE A 83 -1.34 -1.82 7.82
N PRO A 84 -0.05 -1.94 8.22
CA PRO A 84 0.73 -0.95 8.99
C PRO A 84 1.12 0.29 8.22
N ILE A 85 0.68 0.42 6.97
CA ILE A 85 1.06 1.63 6.29
C ILE A 85 0.24 2.68 7.01
N GLY A 86 0.88 3.51 7.84
CA GLY A 86 0.31 4.77 8.30
C GLY A 86 -0.09 5.69 7.15
N ALA A 87 -0.10 5.18 5.92
CA ALA A 87 -0.64 5.73 4.72
C ALA A 87 -2.08 5.30 4.46
N LEU A 88 -2.78 4.71 5.44
CA LEU A 88 -4.23 4.54 5.45
C LEU A 88 -4.85 5.31 6.64
N GLY A 89 -6.01 5.94 6.41
CA GLY A 89 -6.84 6.56 7.43
C GLY A 89 -7.73 5.54 8.15
N THR A 90 -8.55 6.01 9.08
CA THR A 90 -9.45 5.18 9.89
C THR A 90 -10.48 4.39 9.07
N GLU A 91 -10.80 4.85 7.86
CA GLU A 91 -11.70 4.19 6.91
C GLU A 91 -10.97 3.26 5.91
N GLY A 92 -9.65 3.06 6.05
CA GLY A 92 -8.87 2.24 5.11
C GLY A 92 -8.53 2.94 3.78
N LYS A 93 -8.89 4.23 3.65
CA LYS A 93 -8.53 5.07 2.50
C LYS A 93 -7.08 5.58 2.60
N PRO A 94 -6.32 5.64 1.49
CA PRO A 94 -4.97 6.17 1.45
C PRO A 94 -4.85 7.60 1.94
N ILE A 95 -3.94 7.83 2.89
CA ILE A 95 -3.46 9.16 3.29
C ILE A 95 -2.40 9.60 2.26
N GLN A 96 -2.84 10.36 1.28
CA GLN A 96 -2.05 10.73 0.11
C GLN A 96 -2.40 12.14 -0.41
N THR A 97 -1.53 12.71 -1.22
CA THR A 97 -1.85 13.87 -2.08
C THR A 97 -1.40 13.60 -3.51
N ALA A 98 -2.33 13.66 -4.47
CA ALA A 98 -2.07 13.44 -5.89
C ALA A 98 -1.35 12.13 -6.24
N GLY A 99 -1.65 11.05 -5.51
CA GLY A 99 -1.04 9.72 -5.65
C GLY A 99 0.28 9.55 -4.89
N ILE A 100 0.70 10.53 -4.09
CA ILE A 100 1.93 10.45 -3.29
C ILE A 100 1.55 10.17 -1.83
N SER A 101 2.08 9.11 -1.22
CA SER A 101 1.86 8.84 0.20
C SER A 101 2.43 9.98 1.06
N LEU A 102 1.65 10.44 2.06
CA LEU A 102 2.10 11.47 3.01
C LEU A 102 2.89 10.90 4.19
N THR A 103 2.89 9.58 4.36
CA THR A 103 3.39 8.93 5.58
C THR A 103 4.42 7.83 5.31
N ALA A 104 4.50 7.35 4.07
CA ALA A 104 5.53 6.42 3.62
C ALA A 104 6.29 7.02 2.41
N PRO A 105 7.45 7.65 2.62
CA PRO A 105 8.28 8.16 1.53
C PRO A 105 8.63 7.06 0.54
N GLY A 106 8.37 7.29 -0.75
CA GLY A 106 8.59 6.31 -1.80
C GLY A 106 7.40 5.38 -2.05
N LEU A 107 6.29 5.51 -1.32
CA LEU A 107 5.02 4.85 -1.66
C LEU A 107 4.15 5.75 -2.52
N TYR A 108 3.59 5.16 -3.58
CA TYR A 108 2.74 5.87 -4.53
C TYR A 108 1.47 5.06 -4.82
N TYR A 109 0.40 5.77 -5.13
CA TYR A 109 -0.94 5.26 -5.39
C TYR A 109 -1.43 5.72 -6.75
N VAL A 110 -2.17 4.85 -7.44
CA VAL A 110 -2.70 5.13 -8.78
C VAL A 110 -4.13 4.59 -8.90
N GLY A 111 -4.96 5.28 -9.68
CA GLY A 111 -6.36 4.89 -9.90
C GLY A 111 -7.29 5.09 -8.70
N LEU A 112 -7.02 6.11 -7.86
CA LEU A 112 -7.97 6.52 -6.81
C LEU A 112 -9.06 7.44 -7.40
N GLU A 113 -10.28 7.40 -6.87
CA GLU A 113 -11.29 8.41 -7.17
C GLU A 113 -10.84 9.77 -6.60
N GLY A 114 -11.06 10.83 -7.37
CA GLY A 114 -10.63 12.17 -6.96
C GLY A 114 -9.12 12.34 -6.74
N GLN A 115 -8.27 11.40 -7.21
CA GLN A 115 -6.82 11.42 -6.95
C GLN A 115 -6.18 12.77 -7.30
N ARG A 116 -6.49 13.28 -8.48
CA ARG A 116 -6.10 14.62 -8.96
C ARG A 116 -7.24 15.34 -9.67
N SER A 117 -8.24 14.61 -10.14
CA SER A 117 -9.41 15.13 -10.82
C SER A 117 -10.61 14.20 -10.64
N PHE A 118 -11.80 14.67 -11.00
CA PHE A 118 -13.00 13.84 -11.02
C PHE A 118 -12.87 12.61 -11.95
N ALA A 119 -12.01 12.66 -12.98
CA ALA A 119 -11.82 11.57 -13.92
C ALA A 119 -10.75 10.55 -13.49
N SER A 120 -10.08 10.73 -12.34
CA SER A 120 -8.86 9.99 -11.96
C SER A 120 -9.00 8.46 -11.96
N ALA A 121 -10.13 7.92 -11.50
CA ALA A 121 -10.40 6.47 -11.50
C ALA A 121 -10.87 5.91 -12.85
N THR A 122 -11.02 6.76 -13.88
CA THR A 122 -11.50 6.35 -15.21
C THR A 122 -10.32 6.05 -16.14
N LEU A 123 -10.56 5.24 -17.19
CA LEU A 123 -9.57 4.98 -18.24
C LEU A 123 -9.02 6.25 -18.91
N ARG A 124 -9.84 7.32 -19.00
CA ARG A 124 -9.42 8.61 -19.58
C ARG A 124 -8.51 9.41 -18.63
N GLY A 125 -8.81 9.40 -17.33
CA GLY A 125 -8.10 10.22 -16.34
C GLY A 125 -6.88 9.56 -15.73
N VAL A 126 -6.77 8.23 -15.78
CA VAL A 126 -5.63 7.51 -15.20
C VAL A 126 -4.30 7.89 -15.87
N GLY A 127 -4.28 8.13 -17.18
CA GLY A 127 -3.05 8.44 -17.93
C GLY A 127 -2.33 9.72 -17.44
N PRO A 128 -3.00 10.88 -17.40
CA PRO A 128 -2.44 12.10 -16.82
C PRO A 128 -2.00 11.99 -15.36
N ASP A 129 -2.69 11.17 -14.57
CA ASP A 129 -2.37 10.93 -13.15
C ASP A 129 -1.14 10.06 -12.99
N GLU A 130 -1.05 8.99 -13.78
CA GLU A 130 0.12 8.14 -13.86
C GLU A 130 1.35 8.96 -14.27
N LYS A 131 1.21 9.82 -15.30
CA LYS A 131 2.30 10.72 -15.74
C LYS A 131 2.79 11.60 -14.60
N TYR A 132 1.88 12.12 -13.77
CA TYR A 132 2.25 12.92 -12.60
C TYR A 132 2.94 12.08 -11.53
N VAL A 133 2.36 10.94 -11.13
CA VAL A 133 2.90 10.05 -10.10
C VAL A 133 4.29 9.56 -10.48
N VAL A 134 4.47 9.10 -11.72
CA VAL A 134 5.78 8.67 -12.26
C VAL A 134 6.79 9.81 -12.24
N SER A 135 6.39 11.04 -12.55
CA SER A 135 7.32 12.19 -12.47
C SER A 135 7.84 12.43 -11.05
N LYS A 136 6.98 12.22 -10.03
CA LYS A 136 7.33 12.39 -8.62
C LYS A 136 8.19 11.24 -8.12
N LEU A 137 7.88 10.02 -8.53
CA LEU A 137 8.70 8.84 -8.30
C LEU A 137 10.11 9.04 -8.86
N MET A 138 10.22 9.45 -10.12
CA MET A 138 11.52 9.70 -10.76
C MET A 138 12.34 10.77 -10.03
N ARG A 139 11.70 11.83 -9.52
CA ARG A 139 12.36 12.84 -8.69
C ARG A 139 12.85 12.27 -7.36
N TYR A 140 12.02 11.48 -6.67
CA TYR A 140 12.39 10.83 -5.41
C TYR A 140 13.59 9.87 -5.59
N LEU A 141 13.57 9.07 -6.64
CA LEU A 141 14.67 8.15 -6.97
C LEU A 141 15.97 8.89 -7.27
N LYS A 142 15.95 10.02 -7.98
CA LYS A 142 17.16 10.83 -8.23
C LYS A 142 17.80 11.32 -6.93
N ILE A 143 17.01 11.83 -5.98
CA ILE A 143 17.51 12.39 -4.71
C ILE A 143 18.17 11.30 -3.84
N ARG A 144 17.57 10.10 -3.78
CA ARG A 144 17.99 9.01 -2.88
C ARG A 144 19.18 8.17 -3.39
N ASN A 145 19.69 8.47 -4.58
CA ASN A 145 20.83 7.77 -5.18
C ASN A 145 22.09 8.66 -5.31
N HIS A 146 22.12 9.80 -4.61
CA HIS A 146 23.28 10.70 -4.51
C HIS A 146 23.93 10.71 -3.11
N LEU A 147 23.89 9.56 -2.41
CA LEU A 147 24.82 9.19 -1.33
C LEU A 147 25.37 7.79 -1.67
#